data_AF-S9UZN8-F1
#
_entry.id   AF-S9UZN8-F1
#
_cell.length_a   1.000
_cell.length_b   1.000
_cell.length_c   1.000
_cell.angle_alpha   90.00
_cell.angle_beta   90.00
_cell.angle_gamma   90.00
#
_symmetry.space_group_name_H-M   'P 1'
#
loop_
_entity.id
_entity.type
_entity.pdbx_description
1 polymer ?
#
loop_
_entity_poly.entity_id
_entity_poly.type
_entity_poly.pdbx_seq_one_letter_code
_entity_poly.pdbx_strand_id
1 'polypeptide(L)'
;MSAAKKNSADKLPDNEASVFGYPFTEIGIIWWEDYLSTVPKSEHALVMARVMECFMAHTILHEDPFLESAVIVLSGCHLEMIKKGLTSDLLNPFEIQNLIFRMICFTAKFPDNNEKEQKELLKRIEKRLGEIEQASKHPRCRINNETVAPAIHHANKCINALRKERNDTIVYLDTMRALKNLFFAVYEYRVVAQPARPPLRFNTYVCCKGCPCYRRLRSSHTVFLRDVDKAKIIDSIMIVAITEDDTMLRGVAAELMRCHFNGNVIDDPCLDVMANLVHNGLLFRCRAAVFFAINLVCDLQQMQSELKHAQSEGIAALECFIATMLWVRDQVKTMRDVENVVPTINTTVGNAERLCTLIYDRADCMQELGALEGNAKSVFTAIAEPECHLAVHSRDVLYGKPSEMRCNNAKCPKLTNELLKCGGCDTTYYCSTACQKADWEGHKAICLEMESRKADAPKAAFEVQPWALLK
;
A
#
# COMPACT_ATOMS: atom_id res chain seq x y z
N MET A 1 -20.90 34.33 47.02
CA MET A 1 -19.71 34.48 46.15
C MET A 1 -19.51 33.15 45.42
N SER A 2 -20.19 33.02 44.29
CA SER A 2 -19.61 32.98 42.93
C SER A 2 -19.23 31.57 42.50
N ALA A 3 -20.19 30.92 41.83
CA ALA A 3 -19.99 29.74 41.00
C ALA A 3 -19.12 30.09 39.78
N ALA A 4 -18.08 29.29 39.53
CA ALA A 4 -17.30 29.37 38.30
C ALA A 4 -17.83 28.32 37.30
N LYS A 5 -18.39 28.81 36.20
CA LYS A 5 -18.85 28.04 35.04
C LYS A 5 -17.66 27.29 34.41
N LYS A 6 -17.84 25.99 34.16
CA LYS A 6 -17.06 25.22 33.19
C LYS A 6 -17.33 25.78 31.80
N ASN A 7 -16.29 26.27 31.13
CA ASN A 7 -16.23 26.50 29.69
C ASN A 7 -14.85 26.00 29.24
N SER A 8 -14.80 24.82 28.64
CA SER A 8 -13.79 24.46 27.64
C SER A 8 -14.30 23.25 26.87
N ALA A 9 -15.08 23.54 25.83
CA ALA A 9 -15.00 22.72 24.64
C ALA A 9 -13.55 22.84 24.17
N ASP A 10 -12.74 21.83 24.46
CA ASP A 10 -11.43 21.68 23.82
C ASP A 10 -11.70 21.43 22.34
N LYS A 11 -11.80 22.53 21.60
CA LYS A 11 -11.60 22.52 20.16
C LYS A 11 -10.26 21.84 19.94
N LEU A 12 -10.29 20.72 19.20
CA LEU A 12 -9.11 20.14 18.56
C LEU A 12 -8.28 21.30 17.96
N PRO A 13 -6.96 21.32 18.16
CA PRO A 13 -6.15 22.44 17.72
C PRO A 13 -6.39 22.71 16.23
N ASP A 14 -6.82 23.94 15.91
CA ASP A 14 -6.90 24.49 14.57
C ASP A 14 -5.48 24.51 14.00
N ASN A 15 -5.09 23.40 13.37
CA ASN A 15 -3.86 23.32 12.62
C ASN A 15 -4.18 23.81 11.21
N GLU A 16 -4.00 25.11 10.96
CA GLU A 16 -4.21 25.79 9.67
C GLU A 16 -3.36 25.21 8.51
N ALA A 17 -2.44 24.29 8.81
CA ALA A 17 -1.66 23.57 7.81
C ALA A 17 -2.45 22.40 7.18
N SER A 18 -3.54 22.73 6.48
CA SER A 18 -4.26 21.80 5.57
C SER A 18 -3.54 21.58 4.23
N VAL A 19 -2.29 22.02 4.13
CA VAL A 19 -1.45 21.93 2.93
C VAL A 19 -0.09 21.37 3.32
N PHE A 20 0.02 20.04 3.44
CA PHE A 20 1.32 19.37 3.48
C PHE A 20 1.53 18.53 2.22
N GLY A 21 2.65 18.80 1.57
CA GLY A 21 2.97 18.37 0.22
C GLY A 21 3.24 16.89 0.12
N TYR A 22 2.37 16.18 -0.58
CA TYR A 22 2.65 14.87 -1.14
C TYR A 22 3.34 15.05 -2.51
N PRO A 23 4.62 14.67 -2.70
CA PRO A 23 5.60 14.39 -1.65
C PRO A 23 6.98 14.95 -1.89
N PHE A 24 7.39 15.87 -1.02
CA PHE A 24 8.79 16.30 -1.04
C PHE A 24 9.41 16.42 0.36
N THR A 25 8.75 15.91 1.40
CA THR A 25 9.33 15.72 2.74
C THR A 25 9.57 14.24 3.03
N GLU A 26 10.68 13.93 3.69
CA GLU A 26 11.02 12.58 4.16
C GLU A 26 9.93 12.04 5.09
N ILE A 27 9.73 10.71 5.11
CA ILE A 27 8.76 10.09 6.02
C ILE A 27 9.24 10.31 7.45
N GLY A 28 8.38 10.93 8.26
CA GLY A 28 8.54 10.94 9.71
C GLY A 28 8.14 9.58 10.27
N ILE A 29 9.03 8.59 10.26
CA ILE A 29 8.84 7.32 10.98
C ILE A 29 9.19 7.44 12.46
N ILE A 30 9.09 8.62 13.06
CA ILE A 30 9.45 8.85 14.47
C ILE A 30 8.57 7.99 15.39
N TRP A 31 7.31 7.81 15.03
CA TRP A 31 6.36 6.94 15.73
C TRP A 31 6.72 5.45 15.65
N TRP A 32 7.66 5.05 14.77
CA TRP A 32 8.13 3.67 14.70
C TRP A 32 8.91 3.26 15.94
N GLU A 33 9.65 4.18 16.55
CA GLU A 33 10.38 3.92 17.80
C GLU A 33 9.40 3.62 18.95
N ASP A 34 8.29 4.37 18.99
CA ASP A 34 7.20 4.14 19.95
C ASP A 34 6.60 2.74 19.75
N TYR A 35 6.32 2.34 18.51
CA TYR A 35 5.86 0.98 18.21
C TYR A 35 6.89 -0.09 18.62
N LEU A 36 8.16 0.04 18.23
CA LEU A 36 9.19 -0.92 18.62
C LEU A 36 9.35 -1.04 20.14
N SER A 37 9.08 0.02 20.90
CA SER A 37 9.13 -0.02 22.35
C SER A 37 8.11 -0.98 22.97
N THR A 38 7.01 -1.30 22.26
CA THR A 38 6.00 -2.27 22.69
C THR A 38 6.38 -3.71 22.36
N VAL A 39 7.32 -3.91 21.42
CA VAL A 39 7.83 -5.21 21.00
C VAL A 39 8.94 -5.68 21.97
N PRO A 40 9.01 -6.97 22.34
CA PRO A 40 10.14 -7.50 23.10
C PRO A 40 11.48 -7.21 22.43
N LYS A 41 12.48 -6.74 23.19
CA LYS A 41 13.81 -6.39 22.64
C LYS A 41 14.50 -7.52 21.87
N SER A 42 14.23 -8.77 22.24
CA SER A 42 14.73 -9.97 21.54
C SER A 42 14.18 -10.12 20.12
N GLU A 43 13.03 -9.52 19.83
CA GLU A 43 12.32 -9.65 18.55
C GLU A 43 12.48 -8.44 17.64
N HIS A 44 13.02 -7.31 18.16
CA HIS A 44 13.14 -6.06 17.40
C HIS A 44 13.80 -6.24 16.03
N ALA A 45 14.93 -6.94 15.98
CA ALA A 45 15.65 -7.15 14.73
C ALA A 45 14.83 -7.97 13.72
N LEU A 46 14.10 -8.98 14.20
CA LEU A 46 13.27 -9.86 13.38
C LEU A 46 12.06 -9.10 12.81
N VAL A 47 11.32 -8.39 13.68
CA VAL A 47 10.17 -7.57 13.28
C VAL A 47 10.59 -6.50 12.27
N MET A 48 11.71 -5.83 12.54
CA MET A 48 12.18 -4.76 11.65
C MET A 48 12.69 -5.30 10.30
N ALA A 49 13.38 -6.44 10.29
CA ALA A 49 13.74 -7.12 9.04
C ALA A 49 12.48 -7.43 8.22
N ARG A 50 11.47 -8.05 8.84
CA ARG A 50 10.26 -8.48 8.14
C ARG A 50 9.43 -7.31 7.60
N VAL A 51 9.32 -6.22 8.36
CA VAL A 51 8.66 -4.99 7.90
C VAL A 51 9.43 -4.33 6.76
N MET A 52 10.77 -4.32 6.80
CA MET A 52 11.57 -3.84 5.68
C MET A 52 11.40 -4.69 4.43
N GLU A 53 11.32 -6.03 4.54
CA GLU A 53 11.02 -6.91 3.39
C GLU A 53 9.69 -6.55 2.73
N CYS A 54 8.65 -6.35 3.54
CA CYS A 54 7.34 -5.88 3.08
C CYS A 54 7.46 -4.54 2.31
N PHE A 55 8.17 -3.56 2.86
CA PHE A 55 8.35 -2.25 2.22
C PHE A 55 9.20 -2.34 0.95
N MET A 56 10.26 -3.14 0.93
CA MET A 56 11.07 -3.34 -0.27
C MET A 56 10.24 -3.92 -1.42
N ALA A 57 9.40 -4.93 -1.13
CA ALA A 57 8.51 -5.53 -2.12
C ALA A 57 7.52 -4.51 -2.71
N HIS A 58 6.84 -3.74 -1.85
CA HIS A 58 5.91 -2.69 -2.29
C HIS A 58 6.61 -1.54 -3.01
N THR A 59 7.83 -1.17 -2.58
CA THR A 59 8.65 -0.16 -3.25
C THR A 59 8.97 -0.58 -4.68
N ILE A 60 9.38 -1.83 -4.88
CA ILE A 60 9.74 -2.34 -6.21
C ILE A 60 8.50 -2.47 -7.10
N LEU A 61 7.39 -2.92 -6.51
CA LEU A 61 6.12 -3.11 -7.19
C LEU A 61 5.57 -1.78 -7.74
N HIS A 62 5.67 -0.70 -6.95
CA HIS A 62 5.09 0.60 -7.29
C HIS A 62 6.12 1.69 -7.64
N GLU A 63 7.41 1.34 -7.72
CA GLU A 63 8.51 2.31 -7.88
C GLU A 63 8.39 3.48 -6.90
N ASP A 64 8.21 3.13 -5.62
CA ASP A 64 7.72 4.04 -4.62
C ASP A 64 8.83 4.76 -3.86
N PRO A 65 9.13 6.04 -4.17
CA PRO A 65 10.24 6.75 -3.54
C PRO A 65 10.02 6.97 -2.03
N PHE A 66 8.78 6.85 -1.56
CA PHE A 66 8.47 6.96 -0.13
C PHE A 66 8.92 5.73 0.63
N LEU A 67 8.48 4.56 0.17
CA LEU A 67 8.85 3.31 0.81
C LEU A 67 10.36 3.06 0.62
N GLU A 68 10.98 3.53 -0.46
CA GLU A 68 12.44 3.60 -0.59
C GLU A 68 13.07 4.35 0.59
N SER A 69 12.57 5.55 0.89
CA SER A 69 13.06 6.37 1.99
C SER A 69 12.85 5.68 3.35
N ALA A 70 11.68 5.07 3.58
CA ALA A 70 11.41 4.30 4.80
C ALA A 70 12.42 3.17 5.01
N VAL A 71 12.68 2.36 3.97
CA VAL A 71 13.64 1.25 4.03
C VAL A 71 15.05 1.75 4.31
N ILE A 72 15.46 2.89 3.76
CA ILE A 72 16.79 3.47 4.01
C ILE A 72 16.94 3.86 5.48
N VAL A 73 15.96 4.56 6.06
CA VAL A 73 16.00 4.97 7.47
C VAL A 73 16.02 3.74 8.37
N LEU A 74 15.10 2.79 8.17
CA LEU A 74 15.04 1.55 8.94
C LEU A 74 16.32 0.72 8.81
N SER A 75 16.89 0.62 7.61
CA SER A 75 18.17 -0.09 7.41
C SER A 75 19.31 0.50 8.25
N GLY A 76 19.33 1.82 8.42
CA GLY A 76 20.30 2.51 9.28
C GLY A 76 20.21 2.04 10.72
N CYS A 77 19.00 2.13 11.30
CA CYS A 77 18.70 1.66 12.65
C CYS A 77 19.01 0.16 12.81
N HIS A 78 18.63 -0.67 11.83
CA HIS A 78 18.81 -2.13 11.88
C HIS A 78 20.28 -2.52 11.98
N LEU A 79 21.12 -1.86 11.17
CA LEU A 79 22.54 -2.11 11.13
C LEU A 79 23.21 -1.75 12.47
N GLU A 80 22.78 -0.68 13.13
CA GLU A 80 23.27 -0.32 14.46
C GLU A 80 22.91 -1.36 15.52
N MET A 81 21.74 -1.97 15.42
CA MET A 81 21.29 -3.05 16.31
C MET A 81 22.09 -4.34 16.11
N ILE A 82 22.33 -4.72 14.85
CA ILE A 82 23.04 -5.95 14.49
C ILE A 82 24.56 -5.86 14.70
N LYS A 83 25.16 -4.68 14.50
CA LYS A 83 26.60 -4.46 14.77
C LYS A 83 27.01 -4.77 16.21
N LYS A 84 26.06 -4.76 17.15
CA LYS A 84 26.30 -5.15 18.56
C LYS A 84 26.28 -6.66 18.78
N GLY A 85 26.02 -7.48 17.76
CA GLY A 85 25.82 -8.93 17.89
C GLY A 85 26.31 -9.83 16.74
N LEU A 86 26.89 -9.33 15.65
CA LEU A 86 27.29 -10.18 14.51
C LEU A 86 28.81 -10.45 14.41
N THR A 87 29.16 -11.72 14.28
CA THR A 87 30.51 -12.28 14.10
C THR A 87 30.68 -13.09 12.80
N SER A 88 29.73 -13.02 11.85
CA SER A 88 29.74 -13.86 10.65
C SER A 88 29.89 -13.06 9.35
N ASP A 89 30.78 -13.51 8.48
CA ASP A 89 31.04 -12.96 7.14
C ASP A 89 30.02 -13.44 6.06
N LEU A 90 29.04 -14.29 6.40
CA LEU A 90 28.09 -14.86 5.45
C LEU A 90 26.78 -14.07 5.39
N LEU A 91 26.38 -13.64 4.19
CA LEU A 91 25.12 -12.92 3.95
C LEU A 91 23.90 -13.80 4.25
N ASN A 92 22.99 -13.29 5.07
CA ASN A 92 21.70 -13.91 5.32
C ASN A 92 20.66 -13.53 4.22
N PRO A 93 19.48 -14.19 4.16
CA PRO A 93 18.48 -13.92 3.13
C PRO A 93 18.02 -12.45 3.06
N PHE A 94 17.77 -11.83 4.22
CA PHE A 94 17.38 -10.42 4.30
C PHE A 94 18.47 -9.50 3.73
N GLU A 95 19.74 -9.73 4.06
CA GLU A 95 20.87 -8.95 3.56
C GLU A 95 21.00 -9.05 2.04
N ILE A 96 20.79 -10.24 1.48
CA ILE A 96 20.78 -10.45 0.03
C ILE A 96 19.62 -9.66 -0.61
N GLN A 97 18.41 -9.75 -0.06
CA GLN A 97 17.25 -8.99 -0.56
C GLN A 97 17.50 -7.47 -0.51
N ASN A 98 18.04 -6.95 0.61
CA ASN A 98 18.36 -5.53 0.77
C ASN A 98 19.46 -5.06 -0.20
N LEU A 99 20.46 -5.91 -0.47
CA LEU A 99 21.49 -5.61 -1.47
C LEU A 99 20.87 -5.48 -2.86
N ILE A 100 20.01 -6.41 -3.27
CA ILE A 100 19.33 -6.36 -4.57
C ILE A 100 18.40 -5.14 -4.65
N PHE A 101 17.64 -4.87 -3.58
CA PHE A 101 16.80 -3.69 -3.47
C PHE A 101 17.59 -2.39 -3.68
N ARG A 102 18.72 -2.22 -2.99
CA ARG A 102 19.59 -1.07 -3.17
C ARG A 102 20.13 -0.97 -4.60
N MET A 103 20.50 -2.09 -5.21
CA MET A 103 20.92 -2.12 -6.61
C MET A 103 19.83 -1.61 -7.54
N ILE A 104 18.56 -2.01 -7.34
CA ILE A 104 17.41 -1.50 -8.10
C ILE A 104 17.27 0.01 -7.90
N CYS A 105 17.28 0.50 -6.67
CA CYS A 105 17.12 1.93 -6.35
C CYS A 105 18.24 2.79 -6.97
N PHE A 106 19.49 2.32 -6.95
CA PHE A 106 20.60 3.02 -7.61
C PHE A 106 20.50 2.95 -9.13
N THR A 107 20.08 1.81 -9.68
CA THR A 107 19.89 1.66 -11.13
C THR A 107 18.75 2.53 -11.64
N ALA A 108 17.70 2.78 -10.85
CA ALA A 108 16.62 3.69 -11.21
C ALA A 108 17.11 5.12 -11.51
N LYS A 109 18.23 5.53 -10.90
CA LYS A 109 18.88 6.84 -11.09
C LYS A 109 19.90 6.85 -12.24
N PHE A 110 20.08 5.71 -12.92
CA PHE A 110 21.08 5.53 -13.98
C PHE A 110 20.94 6.51 -15.17
N PRO A 111 19.73 6.82 -15.69
CA PRO A 111 19.59 7.75 -16.80
C PRO A 111 20.02 9.19 -16.48
N ASP A 112 19.94 9.59 -15.21
CA ASP A 112 20.28 10.94 -14.75
C ASP A 112 21.78 11.08 -14.37
N ASN A 113 22.48 9.96 -14.18
CA ASN A 113 23.88 9.92 -13.79
C ASN A 113 24.81 10.30 -14.96
N ASN A 114 25.94 10.93 -14.64
CA ASN A 114 26.98 11.18 -15.64
C ASN A 114 27.72 9.88 -16.04
N GLU A 115 28.49 9.92 -17.14
CA GLU A 115 29.15 8.73 -17.68
C GLU A 115 30.08 8.01 -16.66
N LYS A 116 30.75 8.78 -15.79
CA LYS A 116 31.64 8.23 -14.77
C LYS A 116 30.84 7.48 -13.71
N GLU A 117 29.76 8.09 -13.22
CA GLU A 117 28.83 7.49 -12.25
C GLU A 117 28.17 6.23 -12.82
N GLN A 118 27.72 6.27 -14.08
CA GLN A 118 27.16 5.11 -14.77
C GLN A 118 28.15 3.94 -14.82
N LYS A 119 29.40 4.18 -15.23
CA LYS A 119 30.44 3.13 -15.28
C LYS A 119 30.71 2.52 -13.90
N GLU A 120 30.83 3.35 -12.88
CA GLU A 120 31.10 2.92 -11.51
C GLU A 120 29.92 2.14 -10.92
N LEU A 121 28.69 2.58 -11.18
CA LEU A 121 27.47 1.90 -10.75
C LEU A 121 27.38 0.49 -11.35
N LEU A 122 27.58 0.34 -12.67
CA LEU A 122 27.55 -0.99 -13.32
C LEU A 122 28.62 -1.93 -12.75
N LYS A 123 29.84 -1.42 -12.50
CA LYS A 123 30.92 -2.19 -11.88
C LYS A 123 30.55 -2.66 -10.48
N ARG A 124 29.91 -1.80 -9.68
CA ARG A 124 29.43 -2.16 -8.33
C ARG A 124 28.33 -3.21 -8.39
N ILE A 125 27.36 -3.05 -9.28
CA ILE A 125 26.27 -4.01 -9.46
C ILE A 125 26.81 -5.40 -9.80
N GLU A 126 27.72 -5.52 -10.76
CA GLU A 126 28.31 -6.82 -11.11
C GLU A 126 29.06 -7.47 -9.95
N LYS A 127 29.83 -6.67 -9.22
CA LYS A 127 30.52 -7.16 -8.01
C LYS A 127 29.50 -7.73 -7.02
N ARG A 128 28.41 -7.02 -6.75
CA ARG A 128 27.35 -7.48 -5.84
C ARG A 128 26.63 -8.72 -6.35
N LEU A 129 26.35 -8.81 -7.65
CA LEU A 129 25.77 -10.03 -8.24
C LEU A 129 26.69 -11.24 -8.03
N GLY A 130 28.01 -11.06 -8.17
CA GLY A 130 28.99 -12.11 -7.88
C GLY A 130 29.01 -12.53 -6.40
N GLU A 131 28.92 -11.59 -5.47
CA GLU A 131 28.81 -11.87 -4.03
C GLU A 131 27.53 -12.65 -3.69
N ILE A 132 26.39 -12.26 -4.28
CA ILE A 132 25.11 -12.94 -4.10
C ILE A 132 25.16 -14.35 -4.67
N GLU A 133 25.74 -14.55 -5.86
CA GLU A 133 25.89 -15.87 -6.47
C GLU A 133 26.78 -16.80 -5.65
N GLN A 134 27.82 -16.28 -5.00
CA GLN A 134 28.65 -17.05 -4.08
C GLN A 134 27.87 -17.42 -2.81
N ALA A 135 27.14 -16.46 -2.24
CA ALA A 135 26.33 -16.68 -1.06
C ALA A 135 25.20 -17.70 -1.31
N SER A 136 24.54 -17.66 -2.47
CA SER A 136 23.44 -18.58 -2.82
C SER A 136 23.88 -20.03 -2.97
N LYS A 137 25.16 -20.29 -3.25
CA LYS A 137 25.75 -21.64 -3.34
C LYS A 137 26.15 -22.20 -1.96
N HIS A 138 26.17 -21.39 -0.92
CA HIS A 138 26.61 -21.82 0.40
C HIS A 138 25.53 -22.71 1.07
N PRO A 139 25.87 -23.87 1.67
CA PRO A 139 24.89 -24.81 2.23
C PRO A 139 24.02 -24.26 3.37
N ARG A 140 24.48 -23.17 4.03
CA ARG A 140 23.73 -22.49 5.09
C ARG A 140 22.82 -21.37 4.58
N CYS A 141 22.91 -21.01 3.30
CA CYS A 141 22.02 -20.04 2.69
C CYS A 141 20.66 -20.70 2.43
N ARG A 142 19.58 -20.11 2.95
CA ARG A 142 18.23 -20.69 2.85
C ARG A 142 17.51 -20.36 1.53
N ILE A 143 18.14 -19.56 0.67
CA ILE A 143 17.57 -19.12 -0.60
C ILE A 143 17.58 -20.26 -1.62
N ASN A 144 16.50 -20.38 -2.39
CA ASN A 144 16.38 -21.38 -3.46
C ASN A 144 17.29 -21.05 -4.66
N ASN A 145 18.46 -21.69 -4.71
CA ASN A 145 19.46 -21.50 -5.76
C ASN A 145 18.95 -21.89 -7.17
N GLU A 146 17.98 -22.81 -7.30
CA GLU A 146 17.42 -23.19 -8.61
C GLU A 146 16.66 -22.04 -9.27
N THR A 147 16.02 -21.20 -8.46
CA THR A 147 15.31 -20.00 -8.93
C THR A 147 16.23 -18.79 -9.10
N VAL A 148 17.20 -18.65 -8.21
CA VAL A 148 18.04 -17.45 -8.11
C VAL A 148 19.19 -17.45 -9.11
N ALA A 149 19.84 -18.59 -9.35
CA ALA A 149 20.97 -18.65 -10.29
C ALA A 149 20.59 -18.24 -11.73
N PRO A 150 19.45 -18.69 -12.30
CA PRO A 150 18.98 -18.20 -13.61
C PRO A 150 18.69 -16.70 -13.62
N ALA A 151 18.09 -16.17 -12.54
CA ALA A 151 17.78 -14.75 -12.43
C ALA A 151 19.06 -13.88 -12.35
N ILE A 152 20.07 -14.32 -11.60
CA ILE A 152 21.40 -13.67 -11.56
C ILE A 152 22.05 -13.68 -12.95
N HIS A 153 22.02 -14.82 -13.65
CA HIS A 153 22.58 -14.92 -14.99
C HIS A 153 21.89 -13.94 -15.96
N HIS A 154 20.57 -13.86 -15.91
CA HIS A 154 19.80 -12.93 -16.74
C HIS A 154 20.10 -11.47 -16.41
N ALA A 155 20.19 -11.11 -15.12
CA ALA A 155 20.57 -9.77 -14.68
C ALA A 155 21.98 -9.39 -15.17
N ASN A 156 22.96 -10.28 -15.03
CA ASN A 156 24.32 -10.07 -15.55
C ASN A 156 24.35 -9.85 -17.06
N LYS A 157 23.54 -10.60 -17.83
CA LYS A 157 23.42 -10.40 -19.28
C LYS A 157 22.90 -9.00 -19.62
N CYS A 158 21.86 -8.54 -18.92
CA CYS A 158 21.27 -7.22 -19.15
C CYS A 158 22.22 -6.07 -18.75
N ILE A 159 22.92 -6.21 -17.62
CA ILE A 159 23.94 -5.25 -17.18
C ILE A 159 25.08 -5.12 -18.21
N ASN A 160 25.51 -6.23 -18.80
CA ASN A 160 26.50 -6.22 -19.88
C ASN A 160 25.99 -5.55 -21.17
N ALA A 161 24.70 -5.68 -21.48
CA ALA A 161 24.08 -4.97 -22.60
C ALA A 161 24.04 -3.46 -22.30
N LEU A 162 23.57 -3.06 -21.12
CA LEU A 162 23.50 -1.65 -20.71
C LEU A 162 24.87 -0.99 -20.66
N ARG A 163 25.93 -1.74 -20.32
CA ARG A 163 27.31 -1.24 -20.42
C ARG A 163 27.70 -0.83 -21.83
N LYS A 164 27.27 -1.59 -22.84
CA LYS A 164 27.58 -1.33 -24.26
C LYS A 164 26.73 -0.19 -24.79
N GLU A 165 25.46 -0.15 -24.40
CA GLU A 165 24.44 0.76 -24.93
C GLU A 165 23.84 1.62 -23.80
N ARG A 166 24.68 2.42 -23.11
CA ARG A 166 24.29 3.15 -21.89
C ARG A 166 23.15 4.15 -22.06
N ASN A 167 22.94 4.67 -23.27
CA ASN A 167 21.91 5.65 -23.55
C ASN A 167 20.63 5.02 -24.15
N ASP A 168 20.61 3.69 -24.32
CA ASP A 168 19.46 3.00 -24.88
C ASP A 168 18.40 2.78 -23.78
N THR A 169 17.21 3.37 -24.00
CA THR A 169 16.10 3.30 -23.05
C THR A 169 15.52 1.89 -22.93
N ILE A 170 15.50 1.11 -24.02
CA ILE A 170 14.96 -0.25 -24.01
C ILE A 170 15.89 -1.15 -23.20
N VAL A 171 17.20 -1.06 -23.44
CA VAL A 171 18.22 -1.83 -22.70
C VAL A 171 18.20 -1.48 -21.21
N TYR A 172 18.00 -0.21 -20.86
CA TYR A 172 17.80 0.23 -19.48
C TYR A 172 16.55 -0.41 -18.85
N LEU A 173 15.40 -0.35 -19.52
CA LEU A 173 14.16 -0.93 -19.02
C LEU A 173 14.23 -2.45 -18.86
N ASP A 174 14.91 -3.14 -19.77
CA ASP A 174 15.16 -4.59 -19.68
C ASP A 174 16.07 -4.93 -18.49
N THR A 175 17.08 -4.10 -18.24
CA THR A 175 17.96 -4.23 -17.07
C THR A 175 17.18 -4.05 -15.76
N MET A 176 16.33 -3.01 -15.68
CA MET A 176 15.46 -2.81 -14.53
C MET A 176 14.55 -4.01 -14.30
N ARG A 177 13.91 -4.53 -15.36
CA ARG A 177 13.06 -5.72 -15.26
C ARG A 177 13.82 -6.94 -14.76
N ALA A 178 15.04 -7.18 -15.26
CA ALA A 178 15.87 -8.29 -14.82
C ALA A 178 16.24 -8.21 -13.33
N LEU A 179 16.59 -7.01 -12.84
CA LEU A 179 16.90 -6.79 -11.42
C LEU A 179 15.67 -6.96 -10.53
N LYS A 180 14.49 -6.45 -10.93
CA LYS A 180 13.24 -6.67 -10.20
C LYS A 180 12.86 -8.15 -10.14
N ASN A 181 13.00 -8.88 -11.25
CA ASN A 181 12.78 -10.33 -11.28
C ASN A 181 13.74 -11.07 -10.35
N LEU A 182 15.00 -10.64 -10.27
CA LEU A 182 15.96 -11.19 -9.32
C LEU A 182 15.53 -10.94 -7.86
N PHE A 183 15.04 -9.74 -7.52
CA PHE A 183 14.52 -9.47 -6.19
C PHE A 183 13.41 -10.46 -5.81
N PHE A 184 12.43 -10.64 -6.70
CA PHE A 184 11.31 -11.55 -6.43
C PHE A 184 11.67 -13.04 -6.52
N ALA A 185 12.79 -13.40 -7.14
CA ALA A 185 13.33 -14.76 -7.08
C ALA A 185 13.93 -15.09 -5.70
N VAL A 186 14.38 -14.06 -4.96
CA VAL A 186 14.92 -14.21 -3.59
C VAL A 186 13.84 -13.98 -2.53
N TYR A 187 12.81 -13.20 -2.85
CA TYR A 187 11.67 -12.95 -1.97
C TYR A 187 10.85 -14.24 -1.82
N GLU A 188 10.88 -14.85 -0.62
CA GLU A 188 10.30 -16.17 -0.37
C GLU A 188 8.76 -16.20 -0.42
N TYR A 189 8.12 -15.03 -0.55
CA TYR A 189 6.68 -14.91 -0.38
C TYR A 189 5.91 -14.55 -1.67
N ARG A 190 4.71 -15.15 -1.82
CA ARG A 190 4.13 -15.55 -3.12
C ARG A 190 3.24 -14.53 -3.83
N VAL A 191 3.10 -13.31 -3.34
CA VAL A 191 2.01 -12.43 -3.81
C VAL A 191 2.38 -11.68 -5.09
N VAL A 192 3.66 -11.35 -5.25
CA VAL A 192 4.11 -10.56 -6.41
C VAL A 192 4.65 -11.44 -7.56
N ALA A 193 4.93 -12.72 -7.29
CA ALA A 193 5.54 -13.65 -8.24
C ALA A 193 4.67 -14.90 -8.47
N GLN A 194 3.48 -14.74 -9.04
CA GLN A 194 2.77 -15.87 -9.62
C GLN A 194 3.20 -16.06 -11.09
N PRO A 195 3.84 -17.19 -11.47
CA PRO A 195 4.31 -17.44 -12.84
C PRO A 195 3.19 -17.59 -13.88
N ALA A 196 1.93 -17.70 -13.46
CA ALA A 196 0.76 -17.78 -14.35
C ALA A 196 0.07 -16.42 -14.59
N ARG A 197 0.50 -15.34 -13.92
CA ARG A 197 -0.03 -14.00 -14.19
C ARG A 197 0.66 -13.44 -15.44
N PRO A 198 -0.05 -12.72 -16.33
CA PRO A 198 0.59 -11.95 -17.38
C PRO A 198 1.68 -11.05 -16.76
N PRO A 199 2.76 -10.70 -17.48
CA PRO A 199 3.83 -9.89 -16.94
C PRO A 199 3.24 -8.68 -16.23
N LEU A 200 3.61 -8.47 -14.95
CA LEU A 200 3.11 -7.40 -14.11
C LEU A 200 3.06 -6.11 -14.94
N ARG A 201 1.85 -5.66 -15.27
CA ARG A 201 1.67 -4.38 -15.95
C ARG A 201 1.78 -3.32 -14.89
N PHE A 202 3.00 -2.82 -14.67
CA PHE A 202 3.31 -1.72 -13.77
C PHE A 202 2.65 -0.42 -14.29
N ASN A 203 1.35 -0.30 -14.09
CA ASN A 203 0.59 0.91 -14.39
C ASN A 203 0.39 1.78 -13.14
N THR A 204 0.83 1.31 -11.97
CA THR A 204 0.79 2.07 -10.72
C THR A 204 2.20 2.49 -10.32
N TYR A 205 2.40 3.81 -10.19
CA TYR A 205 3.61 4.46 -9.73
C TYR A 205 3.26 5.55 -8.72
N VAL A 206 4.26 6.18 -8.11
CA VAL A 206 4.01 7.28 -7.17
C VAL A 206 4.60 8.58 -7.72
N CYS A 207 3.92 9.71 -7.50
CA CYS A 207 4.31 11.02 -8.04
C CYS A 207 5.75 11.35 -7.67
N CYS A 208 6.59 11.62 -8.68
CA CYS A 208 7.95 12.07 -8.50
C CYS A 208 8.17 13.45 -9.13
N LYS A 209 9.32 14.09 -8.85
CA LYS A 209 9.69 15.42 -9.41
C LYS A 209 9.70 15.46 -10.95
N GLY A 210 9.81 14.31 -11.62
CA GLY A 210 9.77 14.19 -13.08
C GLY A 210 8.36 14.06 -13.68
N CYS A 211 7.30 13.87 -12.88
CA CYS A 211 5.95 13.66 -13.39
C CYS A 211 5.35 14.94 -14.00
N PRO A 212 4.65 14.90 -15.14
CA PRO A 212 3.89 16.06 -15.65
C PRO A 212 2.88 16.60 -14.63
N CYS A 213 2.34 15.71 -13.81
CA CYS A 213 1.47 16.03 -12.69
C CYS A 213 2.17 16.84 -11.60
N TYR A 214 3.46 16.63 -11.33
CA TYR A 214 4.24 17.37 -10.30
C TYR A 214 4.19 18.88 -10.53
N ARG A 215 4.35 19.31 -11.79
CA ARG A 215 4.32 20.74 -12.14
C ARG A 215 2.93 21.36 -11.95
N ARG A 216 1.87 20.56 -12.14
CA ARG A 216 0.46 20.98 -12.04
C ARG A 216 -0.03 20.96 -10.59
N LEU A 217 0.22 19.87 -9.88
CA LEU A 217 -0.21 19.60 -8.50
C LEU A 217 0.52 20.48 -7.48
N ARG A 218 1.76 20.93 -7.76
CA ARG A 218 2.48 21.89 -6.91
C ARG A 218 1.77 23.24 -6.76
N SER A 219 0.96 23.61 -7.74
CA SER A 219 0.28 24.91 -7.82
C SER A 219 -1.23 24.84 -7.61
N SER A 220 -1.80 23.64 -7.50
CA SER A 220 -3.23 23.42 -7.30
C SER A 220 -3.47 22.80 -5.93
N HIS A 221 -4.42 23.33 -5.17
CA HIS A 221 -4.87 22.74 -3.90
C HIS A 221 -5.37 21.31 -4.14
N THR A 222 -4.54 20.32 -3.86
CA THR A 222 -4.93 18.91 -3.86
C THR A 222 -5.30 18.53 -2.43
N VAL A 223 -6.42 17.83 -2.26
CA VAL A 223 -6.81 17.29 -0.96
C VAL A 223 -5.79 16.25 -0.54
N PHE A 224 -4.94 16.60 0.42
CA PHE A 224 -3.98 15.68 1.00
C PHE A 224 -4.64 14.91 2.13
N LEU A 225 -4.52 13.59 2.06
CA LEU A 225 -4.89 12.69 3.13
C LEU A 225 -3.94 12.95 4.31
N ARG A 226 -4.48 13.44 5.45
CA ARG A 226 -3.73 13.45 6.71
C ARG A 226 -3.33 12.01 7.03
N ASP A 227 -2.12 11.81 7.57
CA ASP A 227 -1.62 10.48 7.96
C ASP A 227 -1.54 9.45 6.80
N VAL A 228 -1.45 9.90 5.55
CA VAL A 228 -1.34 9.02 4.38
C VAL A 228 -0.08 8.16 4.38
N ASP A 229 0.99 8.67 4.98
CA ASP A 229 2.24 7.94 5.23
C ASP A 229 1.99 6.74 6.15
N LYS A 230 1.24 6.96 7.25
CA LYS A 230 0.82 5.88 8.16
C LYS A 230 -0.11 4.91 7.46
N ALA A 231 -1.15 5.42 6.77
CA ALA A 231 -2.10 4.59 6.03
C ALA A 231 -1.37 3.70 5.02
N LYS A 232 -0.41 4.25 4.27
CA LYS A 232 0.37 3.51 3.29
C LYS A 232 1.28 2.44 3.88
N ILE A 233 1.95 2.76 4.98
CA ILE A 233 2.76 1.78 5.71
C ILE A 233 1.89 0.64 6.22
N ILE A 234 0.79 0.98 6.89
CA ILE A 234 -0.13 0.00 7.49
C ILE A 234 -0.82 -0.82 6.41
N ASP A 235 -1.24 -0.21 5.30
CA ASP A 235 -1.81 -0.89 4.13
C ASP A 235 -0.85 -1.92 3.56
N SER A 236 0.42 -1.54 3.35
CA SER A 236 1.45 -2.45 2.86
C SER A 236 1.61 -3.66 3.80
N ILE A 237 1.66 -3.41 5.11
CA ILE A 237 1.81 -4.48 6.13
C ILE A 237 0.57 -5.37 6.17
N MET A 238 -0.65 -4.81 6.16
CA MET A 238 -1.90 -5.58 6.14
C MET A 238 -2.00 -6.47 4.91
N ILE A 239 -1.61 -5.95 3.75
CA ILE A 239 -1.63 -6.71 2.49
C ILE A 239 -0.78 -7.96 2.64
N VAL A 240 0.49 -7.82 3.04
CA VAL A 240 1.39 -8.96 3.26
C VAL A 240 0.87 -9.89 4.37
N ALA A 241 0.40 -9.32 5.49
CA ALA A 241 -0.12 -10.09 6.63
C ALA A 241 -1.24 -11.07 6.26
N ILE A 242 -2.14 -10.66 5.37
CA ILE A 242 -3.27 -11.49 4.95
C ILE A 242 -2.90 -12.39 3.77
N THR A 243 -2.28 -11.82 2.73
CA THR A 243 -2.02 -12.54 1.49
C THR A 243 -0.92 -13.61 1.62
N GLU A 244 -0.06 -13.50 2.65
CA GLU A 244 1.00 -14.45 2.95
C GLU A 244 0.75 -15.24 4.25
N ASP A 245 -0.41 -15.07 4.88
CA ASP A 245 -0.74 -15.63 6.20
C ASP A 245 0.35 -15.36 7.27
N ASP A 246 0.94 -14.16 7.22
CA ASP A 246 2.04 -13.76 8.10
C ASP A 246 1.50 -13.28 9.46
N THR A 247 1.62 -14.13 10.47
CA THR A 247 1.13 -13.86 11.83
C THR A 247 1.87 -12.72 12.52
N MET A 248 3.16 -12.54 12.24
CA MET A 248 3.97 -11.45 12.80
C MET A 248 3.49 -10.11 12.27
N LEU A 249 3.38 -9.99 10.94
CA LEU A 249 2.90 -8.77 10.31
C LEU A 249 1.43 -8.50 10.61
N ARG A 250 0.62 -9.54 10.85
CA ARG A 250 -0.76 -9.37 11.35
C ARG A 250 -0.78 -8.68 12.71
N GLY A 251 0.07 -9.11 13.64
CA GLY A 251 0.22 -8.47 14.95
C GLY A 251 0.71 -7.02 14.84
N VAL A 252 1.72 -6.77 13.99
CA VAL A 252 2.23 -5.42 13.70
C VAL A 252 1.11 -4.52 13.16
N ALA A 253 0.39 -4.97 12.14
CA ALA A 253 -0.70 -4.21 11.53
C ALA A 253 -1.83 -3.92 12.53
N ALA A 254 -2.25 -4.92 13.32
CA ALA A 254 -3.30 -4.74 14.33
C ALA A 254 -2.93 -3.67 15.36
N GLU A 255 -1.69 -3.69 15.86
CA GLU A 255 -1.22 -2.71 16.84
C GLU A 255 -1.10 -1.30 16.24
N LEU A 256 -0.57 -1.18 15.02
CA LEU A 256 -0.50 0.11 14.33
C LEU A 256 -1.89 0.68 14.01
N MET A 257 -2.84 -0.17 13.60
CA MET A 257 -4.24 0.22 13.40
C MET A 257 -4.87 0.72 14.69
N ARG A 258 -4.61 0.06 15.82
CA ARG A 258 -5.09 0.48 17.14
C ARG A 258 -4.51 1.83 17.57
N CYS A 259 -3.21 2.02 17.36
CA CYS A 259 -2.49 3.24 17.76
C CYS A 259 -2.82 4.47 16.91
N HIS A 260 -3.21 4.28 15.65
CA HIS A 260 -3.37 5.38 14.70
C HIS A 260 -4.80 5.59 14.19
N PHE A 261 -5.68 4.58 14.25
CA PHE A 261 -7.02 4.60 13.63
C PHE A 261 -8.12 3.94 14.49
N ASN A 262 -8.02 4.04 15.82
CA ASN A 262 -8.99 3.50 16.81
C ASN A 262 -9.33 2.00 16.68
N GLY A 263 -8.63 1.24 15.84
CA GLY A 263 -8.89 -0.18 15.57
C GLY A 263 -10.13 -0.48 14.69
N ASN A 264 -11.15 0.39 14.67
CA ASN A 264 -12.33 0.28 13.81
C ASN A 264 -12.41 1.48 12.85
N VAL A 265 -12.14 1.24 11.56
CA VAL A 265 -12.10 2.28 10.52
C VAL A 265 -13.45 2.74 10.00
N ILE A 266 -14.54 2.06 10.37
CA ILE A 266 -15.89 2.45 9.94
C ILE A 266 -16.32 3.70 10.70
N ASP A 267 -16.02 3.75 12.00
CA ASP A 267 -16.42 4.83 12.90
C ASP A 267 -15.30 5.84 13.19
N ASP A 268 -14.15 5.73 12.51
CA ASP A 268 -13.01 6.61 12.74
C ASP A 268 -13.21 7.99 12.04
N PRO A 269 -13.38 9.09 12.80
CA PRO A 269 -13.63 10.41 12.23
C PRO A 269 -12.43 10.98 11.47
N CYS A 270 -11.20 10.47 11.71
CA CYS A 270 -10.01 10.87 10.96
C CYS A 270 -10.03 10.31 9.52
N LEU A 271 -10.75 9.21 9.28
CA LEU A 271 -10.89 8.59 7.96
C LEU A 271 -12.15 9.04 7.21
N ASP A 272 -13.14 9.60 7.90
CA ASP A 272 -14.50 9.79 7.37
C ASP A 272 -14.64 10.94 6.33
N VAL A 273 -13.83 11.99 6.44
CA VAL A 273 -13.96 13.17 5.56
C VAL A 273 -13.13 13.05 4.28
N MET A 274 -12.03 12.29 4.29
CA MET A 274 -10.98 12.42 3.26
C MET A 274 -10.69 11.13 2.48
N ALA A 275 -10.79 9.95 3.09
CA ALA A 275 -10.54 8.68 2.38
C ALA A 275 -11.67 8.32 1.39
N ASN A 276 -12.86 8.88 1.57
CA ASN A 276 -13.96 8.80 0.60
C ASN A 276 -13.71 9.63 -0.68
N LEU A 277 -12.69 10.51 -0.68
CA LEU A 277 -12.40 11.45 -1.78
C LEU A 277 -11.38 10.93 -2.80
N VAL A 278 -10.65 9.86 -2.47
CA VAL A 278 -9.64 9.23 -3.34
C VAL A 278 -9.94 7.75 -3.40
N HIS A 279 -10.10 7.20 -4.61
CA HIS A 279 -10.50 5.79 -4.81
C HIS A 279 -9.60 4.80 -4.06
N ASN A 280 -8.29 5.03 -4.07
CA ASN A 280 -7.32 4.21 -3.33
C ASN A 280 -7.43 4.36 -1.79
N GLY A 281 -7.90 5.51 -1.30
CA GLY A 281 -8.21 5.72 0.12
C GLY A 281 -9.43 4.92 0.56
N LEU A 282 -10.47 4.85 -0.28
CA LEU A 282 -11.64 4.03 -0.01
C LEU A 282 -11.31 2.53 -0.05
N LEU A 283 -10.46 2.10 -0.99
CA LEU A 283 -9.94 0.73 -1.02
C LEU A 283 -9.09 0.39 0.22
N PHE A 284 -8.26 1.31 0.71
CA PHE A 284 -7.59 1.15 2.00
C PHE A 284 -8.59 0.97 3.15
N ARG A 285 -9.65 1.79 3.24
CA ARG A 285 -10.69 1.62 4.27
C ARG A 285 -11.37 0.27 4.15
N CYS A 286 -11.72 -0.17 2.94
CA CYS A 286 -12.29 -1.50 2.72
C CYS A 286 -11.33 -2.60 3.19
N ARG A 287 -10.04 -2.53 2.86
CA ARG A 287 -9.04 -3.49 3.35
C ARG A 287 -8.91 -3.48 4.87
N ALA A 288 -8.80 -2.30 5.48
CA ALA A 288 -8.71 -2.17 6.93
C ALA A 288 -9.97 -2.70 7.64
N ALA A 289 -11.16 -2.47 7.08
CA ALA A 289 -12.42 -3.00 7.60
C ALA A 289 -12.47 -4.53 7.49
N VAL A 290 -12.10 -5.11 6.34
CA VAL A 290 -12.03 -6.58 6.19
C VAL A 290 -10.94 -7.18 7.09
N PHE A 291 -9.81 -6.51 7.27
CA PHE A 291 -8.76 -6.92 8.20
C PHE A 291 -9.28 -6.96 9.65
N PHE A 292 -10.01 -5.93 10.07
CA PHE A 292 -10.70 -5.91 11.36
C PHE A 292 -11.68 -7.08 11.50
N ALA A 293 -12.52 -7.32 10.50
CA ALA A 293 -13.45 -8.45 10.47
C ALA A 293 -12.75 -9.82 10.55
N ILE A 294 -11.61 -9.99 9.87
CA ILE A 294 -10.80 -11.22 9.97
C ILE A 294 -10.32 -11.44 11.40
N ASN A 295 -9.81 -10.39 12.06
CA ASN A 295 -9.32 -10.52 13.44
C ASN A 295 -10.46 -10.83 14.43
N LEU A 296 -11.66 -10.27 14.26
CA LEU A 296 -12.83 -10.65 15.07
C LEU A 296 -13.11 -12.15 14.99
N VAL A 297 -13.08 -12.74 13.78
CA VAL A 297 -13.30 -14.18 13.60
C VAL A 297 -12.16 -15.01 14.21
N CYS A 298 -10.91 -14.56 14.06
CA CYS A 298 -9.76 -15.23 14.67
C CYS A 298 -9.83 -15.21 16.21
N ASP A 299 -10.27 -14.10 16.81
CA ASP A 299 -10.45 -14.00 18.27
C ASP A 299 -11.53 -14.97 18.74
N LEU A 300 -12.65 -15.08 18.01
CA LEU A 300 -13.70 -16.06 18.30
C LEU A 300 -13.19 -17.50 18.21
N GLN A 301 -12.36 -17.83 17.22
CA GLN A 301 -11.74 -19.16 17.13
C GLN A 301 -10.85 -19.47 18.34
N GLN A 302 -10.12 -18.47 18.86
CA GLN A 302 -9.26 -18.63 20.03
C GLN A 302 -10.06 -18.78 21.33
N MET A 303 -11.21 -18.11 21.44
CA MET A 303 -12.06 -18.15 22.63
C MET A 303 -12.99 -19.39 22.70
N GLN A 304 -12.82 -20.39 21.83
CA GLN A 304 -13.79 -21.50 21.68
C GLN A 304 -14.16 -22.20 23.01
N SER A 305 -13.19 -22.44 23.90
CA SER A 305 -13.45 -23.09 25.19
C SER A 305 -14.30 -22.22 26.13
N GLU A 306 -14.29 -20.91 25.93
CA GLU A 306 -14.91 -19.89 26.77
C GLU A 306 -16.22 -19.35 26.18
N LEU A 307 -16.49 -19.59 24.89
CA LEU A 307 -17.69 -19.16 24.17
C LEU A 307 -19.01 -19.66 24.80
N LYS A 308 -18.96 -20.78 25.55
CA LYS A 308 -20.12 -21.24 26.35
C LYS A 308 -20.50 -20.27 27.46
N HIS A 309 -19.55 -19.46 27.94
CA HIS A 309 -19.72 -18.50 29.03
C HIS A 309 -19.70 -17.04 28.55
N ALA A 310 -19.10 -16.76 27.38
CA ALA A 310 -19.04 -15.45 26.72
C ALA A 310 -19.98 -15.36 25.50
N GLN A 311 -21.20 -15.84 25.68
CA GLN A 311 -22.20 -16.02 24.63
C GLN A 311 -22.67 -14.70 24.00
N SER A 312 -22.80 -13.65 24.82
CA SER A 312 -23.17 -12.30 24.39
C SER A 312 -22.07 -11.65 23.55
N GLU A 313 -20.83 -11.83 23.96
CA GLU A 313 -19.63 -11.30 23.33
C GLU A 313 -19.41 -11.95 21.97
N GLY A 314 -19.63 -13.27 21.89
CA GLY A 314 -19.58 -14.03 20.65
C GLY A 314 -20.58 -13.53 19.60
N ILE A 315 -21.83 -13.27 20.01
CA ILE A 315 -22.84 -12.68 19.12
C ILE A 315 -22.46 -11.27 18.72
N ALA A 316 -22.08 -10.41 19.67
CA ALA A 316 -21.71 -9.03 19.37
C ALA A 316 -20.55 -8.95 18.36
N ALA A 317 -19.56 -9.84 18.47
CA ALA A 317 -18.48 -9.93 17.49
C ALA A 317 -18.97 -10.37 16.10
N LEU A 318 -19.88 -11.33 16.00
CA LEU A 318 -20.47 -11.74 14.71
C LEU A 318 -21.38 -10.65 14.12
N GLU A 319 -22.14 -9.94 14.93
CA GLU A 319 -22.94 -8.78 14.48
C GLU A 319 -22.04 -7.66 13.95
N CYS A 320 -20.93 -7.39 14.65
CA CYS A 320 -19.93 -6.43 14.20
C CYS A 320 -19.26 -6.86 12.89
N PHE A 321 -18.93 -8.15 12.76
CA PHE A 321 -18.44 -8.74 11.51
C PHE A 321 -19.44 -8.57 10.36
N ILE A 322 -20.73 -8.86 10.59
CA ILE A 322 -21.80 -8.70 9.59
C ILE A 322 -21.92 -7.25 9.16
N ALA A 323 -22.01 -6.32 10.12
CA ALA A 323 -22.11 -4.89 9.83
C ALA A 323 -20.91 -4.39 9.02
N THR A 324 -19.71 -4.84 9.38
CA THR A 324 -18.46 -4.50 8.68
C THR A 324 -18.49 -5.00 7.23
N MET A 325 -18.84 -6.27 7.01
CA MET A 325 -18.89 -6.85 5.67
C MET A 325 -19.99 -6.21 4.81
N LEU A 326 -21.14 -5.87 5.39
CA LEU A 326 -22.21 -5.13 4.69
C LEU A 326 -21.76 -3.72 4.28
N TRP A 327 -21.03 -3.03 5.15
CA TRP A 327 -20.45 -1.72 4.81
C TRP A 327 -19.47 -1.85 3.63
N VAL A 328 -18.56 -2.82 3.68
CA VAL A 328 -17.59 -3.07 2.59
C VAL A 328 -18.33 -3.36 1.28
N ARG A 329 -19.37 -4.21 1.30
CA ARG A 329 -20.22 -4.51 0.14
C ARG A 329 -20.77 -3.22 -0.49
N ASP A 330 -21.26 -2.31 0.33
CA ASP A 330 -21.89 -1.08 -0.13
C ASP A 330 -20.89 -0.11 -0.76
N GLN A 331 -19.63 -0.14 -0.34
CA GLN A 331 -18.56 0.59 -1.01
C GLN A 331 -18.18 -0.06 -2.35
N VAL A 332 -17.83 -1.35 -2.34
CA VAL A 332 -17.26 -2.04 -3.50
C VAL A 332 -18.26 -2.28 -4.64
N LYS A 333 -19.57 -2.35 -4.36
CA LYS A 333 -20.60 -2.49 -5.41
C LYS A 333 -20.63 -1.33 -6.42
N THR A 334 -20.02 -0.20 -6.06
CA THR A 334 -19.95 1.00 -6.91
C THR A 334 -18.64 1.09 -7.69
N MET A 335 -17.67 0.24 -7.36
CA MET A 335 -16.33 0.24 -7.94
C MET A 335 -16.27 -0.79 -9.08
N ARG A 336 -15.89 -0.35 -10.28
CA ARG A 336 -15.70 -1.23 -11.44
C ARG A 336 -14.51 -2.18 -11.21
N ASP A 337 -14.61 -3.38 -11.74
CA ASP A 337 -13.71 -4.54 -11.62
C ASP A 337 -13.66 -5.16 -10.20
N VAL A 338 -13.98 -4.39 -9.16
CA VAL A 338 -14.05 -4.82 -7.75
C VAL A 338 -15.43 -5.34 -7.36
N GLU A 339 -16.51 -4.97 -8.07
CA GLU A 339 -17.88 -5.41 -7.78
C GLU A 339 -18.06 -6.94 -7.84
N ASN A 340 -17.13 -7.63 -8.50
CA ASN A 340 -17.08 -9.10 -8.58
C ASN A 340 -16.95 -9.79 -7.21
N VAL A 341 -16.53 -9.07 -6.16
CA VAL A 341 -16.43 -9.63 -4.80
C VAL A 341 -17.77 -9.66 -4.06
N VAL A 342 -18.78 -8.92 -4.54
CA VAL A 342 -20.09 -8.77 -3.88
C VAL A 342 -20.79 -10.12 -3.61
N PRO A 343 -20.83 -11.10 -4.54
CA PRO A 343 -21.42 -12.41 -4.27
C PRO A 343 -20.75 -13.17 -3.11
N THR A 344 -19.42 -13.09 -3.02
CA THR A 344 -18.65 -13.68 -1.91
C THR A 344 -19.01 -13.00 -0.59
N ILE A 345 -19.12 -11.66 -0.57
CA ILE A 345 -19.54 -10.92 0.63
C ILE A 345 -20.96 -11.33 1.07
N ASN A 346 -21.93 -11.38 0.15
CA ASN A 346 -23.30 -11.78 0.47
C ASN A 346 -23.37 -13.20 1.04
N THR A 347 -22.61 -14.13 0.46
CA THR A 347 -22.51 -15.51 0.97
C THR A 347 -21.91 -15.54 2.37
N THR A 348 -20.86 -14.76 2.61
CA THR A 348 -20.17 -14.66 3.91
C THR A 348 -21.09 -14.10 4.98
N VAL A 349 -21.81 -13.01 4.68
CA VAL A 349 -22.80 -12.41 5.59
C VAL A 349 -23.90 -13.40 5.92
N GLY A 350 -24.49 -14.07 4.91
CA GLY A 350 -25.53 -15.06 5.15
C GLY A 350 -25.06 -16.26 5.99
N ASN A 351 -23.78 -16.65 5.86
CA ASN A 351 -23.18 -17.68 6.71
C ASN A 351 -23.05 -17.20 8.16
N ALA A 352 -22.62 -15.95 8.37
CA ALA A 352 -22.47 -15.35 9.70
C ALA A 352 -23.82 -15.16 10.39
N GLU A 353 -24.85 -14.72 9.67
CA GLU A 353 -26.23 -14.59 10.20
C GLU A 353 -26.76 -15.95 10.70
N ARG A 354 -26.56 -17.01 9.91
CA ARG A 354 -26.94 -18.37 10.35
C ARG A 354 -26.14 -18.79 11.58
N LEU A 355 -24.85 -18.49 11.62
CA LEU A 355 -24.02 -18.82 12.78
C LEU A 355 -24.49 -18.10 14.05
N CYS A 356 -24.89 -16.83 13.97
CA CYS A 356 -25.45 -16.08 15.11
C CYS A 356 -26.63 -16.84 15.78
N THR A 357 -27.48 -17.47 14.97
CA THR A 357 -28.64 -18.23 15.47
C THR A 357 -28.30 -19.60 16.06
N LEU A 358 -27.10 -20.14 15.76
CA LEU A 358 -26.72 -21.52 16.07
C LEU A 358 -25.53 -21.62 17.03
N ILE A 359 -24.86 -20.51 17.33
CA ILE A 359 -23.61 -20.50 18.10
C ILE A 359 -23.79 -21.05 19.53
N TYR A 360 -25.02 -21.02 20.06
CA TYR A 360 -25.35 -21.54 21.39
C TYR A 360 -25.51 -23.06 21.45
N ASP A 361 -25.90 -23.68 20.33
CA ASP A 361 -26.26 -25.10 20.27
C ASP A 361 -25.18 -25.99 19.65
N ARG A 362 -24.16 -25.38 19.01
CA ARG A 362 -23.10 -26.08 18.28
C ARG A 362 -21.85 -26.19 19.16
N ALA A 363 -21.59 -27.41 19.65
CA ALA A 363 -20.38 -27.73 20.41
C ALA A 363 -19.07 -27.57 19.61
N ASP A 364 -19.17 -27.49 18.28
CA ASP A 364 -18.05 -27.21 17.38
C ASP A 364 -18.54 -26.32 16.22
N CYS A 365 -18.18 -25.03 16.28
CA CYS A 365 -18.43 -24.05 15.22
C CYS A 365 -17.15 -23.67 14.46
N MET A 366 -16.06 -24.42 14.66
CA MET A 366 -14.75 -24.06 14.11
C MET A 366 -14.70 -24.17 12.59
N GLN A 367 -15.44 -25.11 12.02
CA GLN A 367 -15.54 -25.24 10.57
C GLN A 367 -16.23 -24.02 9.96
N GLU A 368 -17.27 -23.51 10.60
CA GLU A 368 -18.02 -22.34 10.17
C GLU A 368 -17.22 -21.06 10.35
N LEU A 369 -16.58 -20.87 11.51
CA LEU A 369 -15.67 -19.75 11.74
C LEU A 369 -14.50 -19.78 10.76
N GLY A 370 -13.90 -20.95 10.51
CA GLY A 370 -12.87 -21.13 9.49
C GLY A 370 -13.36 -20.80 8.08
N ALA A 371 -14.61 -21.14 7.74
CA ALA A 371 -15.21 -20.76 6.46
C ALA A 371 -15.44 -19.24 6.36
N LEU A 372 -15.85 -18.57 7.45
CA LEU A 372 -15.97 -17.12 7.50
C LEU A 372 -14.62 -16.43 7.30
N GLU A 373 -13.58 -16.89 8.01
CA GLU A 373 -12.21 -16.39 7.86
C GLU A 373 -11.72 -16.57 6.43
N GLY A 374 -11.86 -17.77 5.86
CA GLY A 374 -11.42 -18.07 4.49
C GLY A 374 -12.12 -17.22 3.43
N ASN A 375 -13.42 -16.96 3.59
CA ASN A 375 -14.15 -16.08 2.68
C ASN A 375 -13.75 -14.60 2.86
N ALA A 376 -13.57 -14.14 4.10
CA ALA A 376 -13.12 -12.77 4.37
C ALA A 376 -11.71 -12.51 3.82
N LYS A 377 -10.77 -13.46 3.99
CA LYS A 377 -9.45 -13.41 3.34
C LYS A 377 -9.56 -13.38 1.82
N SER A 378 -10.48 -14.14 1.24
CA SER A 378 -10.71 -14.14 -0.22
C SER A 378 -11.20 -12.77 -0.70
N VAL A 379 -12.10 -12.12 0.05
CA VAL A 379 -12.53 -10.74 -0.22
C VAL A 379 -11.36 -9.78 -0.09
N PHE A 380 -10.58 -9.86 1.00
CA PHE A 380 -9.41 -9.02 1.23
C PHE A 380 -8.41 -9.10 0.07
N THR A 381 -8.01 -10.31 -0.32
CA THR A 381 -7.06 -10.54 -1.42
C THR A 381 -7.54 -9.94 -2.73
N ALA A 382 -8.84 -10.09 -3.05
CA ALA A 382 -9.40 -9.53 -4.28
C ALA A 382 -9.36 -7.99 -4.31
N ILE A 383 -9.55 -7.33 -3.15
CA ILE A 383 -9.44 -5.86 -3.04
C ILE A 383 -8.01 -5.39 -2.72
N ALA A 384 -7.04 -6.32 -2.66
CA ALA A 384 -5.62 -6.09 -2.43
C ALA A 384 -4.77 -6.48 -3.65
N GLU A 385 -5.35 -6.52 -4.84
CA GLU A 385 -4.57 -6.67 -6.07
C GLU A 385 -3.69 -5.42 -6.30
N PRO A 386 -2.53 -5.54 -6.96
CA PRO A 386 -1.58 -4.43 -7.13
C PRO A 386 -2.16 -3.15 -7.75
N GLU A 387 -3.21 -3.26 -8.58
CA GLU A 387 -3.91 -2.09 -9.14
C GLU A 387 -4.74 -1.33 -8.11
N CYS A 388 -5.11 -2.00 -7.01
CA CYS A 388 -5.93 -1.49 -5.90
C CYS A 388 -5.09 -0.95 -4.72
N HIS A 389 -3.76 -1.11 -4.76
CA HIS A 389 -2.87 -0.63 -3.70
C HIS A 389 -2.86 0.90 -3.60
N LEU A 390 -2.56 1.43 -2.42
CA LEU A 390 -2.46 2.87 -2.18
C LEU A 390 -1.24 3.49 -2.90
N ALA A 391 -1.39 3.77 -4.20
CA ALA A 391 -0.43 4.52 -5.02
C ALA A 391 -1.02 5.88 -5.40
N VAL A 392 -0.25 6.96 -5.29
CA VAL A 392 -0.75 8.31 -5.63
C VAL A 392 -0.79 8.59 -7.13
N HIS A 393 -0.05 7.83 -7.92
CA HIS A 393 -0.37 7.61 -9.32
C HIS A 393 -0.40 6.11 -9.60
N SER A 394 -1.44 5.42 -9.13
CA SER A 394 -2.09 4.59 -10.14
C SER A 394 -2.19 5.51 -11.39
N ARG A 395 -1.72 5.12 -12.59
CA ARG A 395 -2.57 5.49 -13.73
C ARG A 395 -3.88 4.95 -13.21
N ASP A 396 -4.73 5.82 -12.63
CA ASP A 396 -6.03 5.39 -12.17
C ASP A 396 -6.45 4.48 -13.29
N VAL A 397 -6.99 3.30 -13.01
CA VAL A 397 -7.40 2.42 -14.12
C VAL A 397 -8.36 3.18 -15.08
N LEU A 398 -8.78 4.39 -14.67
CA LEU A 398 -9.49 5.48 -15.33
C LEU A 398 -8.66 6.67 -15.92
N TYR A 399 -7.40 6.93 -15.55
CA TYR A 399 -6.51 7.97 -16.11
C TYR A 399 -5.21 7.40 -16.68
N GLY A 400 -5.35 6.65 -17.78
CA GLY A 400 -4.24 6.41 -18.70
C GLY A 400 -4.00 7.58 -19.66
N LYS A 401 -3.25 7.34 -20.73
CA LYS A 401 -3.20 8.26 -21.89
C LYS A 401 -4.63 8.65 -22.31
N PRO A 402 -4.91 9.77 -23.01
CA PRO A 402 -6.28 10.11 -23.42
C PRO A 402 -7.05 8.97 -24.14
N SER A 403 -6.32 8.07 -24.80
CA SER A 403 -6.82 6.85 -25.44
C SER A 403 -7.21 5.69 -24.49
N GLU A 404 -6.90 5.81 -23.21
CA GLU A 404 -7.15 4.83 -22.14
C GLU A 404 -8.09 5.39 -21.06
N MET A 405 -8.41 6.69 -21.09
CA MET A 405 -9.37 7.28 -20.15
C MET A 405 -10.77 6.69 -20.37
N ARG A 406 -11.49 6.40 -19.29
CA ARG A 406 -12.85 5.83 -19.35
C ARG A 406 -13.85 6.69 -18.62
N CYS A 407 -15.12 6.52 -19.00
CA CYS A 407 -16.24 7.12 -18.29
C CYS A 407 -16.29 6.60 -16.84
N ASN A 408 -16.39 7.52 -15.87
CA ASN A 408 -16.41 7.22 -14.44
C ASN A 408 -17.67 6.49 -13.96
N ASN A 409 -18.77 6.56 -14.71
CA ASN A 409 -19.95 5.76 -14.41
C ASN A 409 -19.62 4.26 -14.55
N ALA A 410 -19.54 3.54 -13.42
CA ALA A 410 -19.17 2.13 -13.36
C ALA A 410 -20.01 1.26 -14.31
N LYS A 411 -21.31 1.58 -14.45
CA LYS A 411 -22.28 0.86 -15.30
C LYS A 411 -22.24 1.25 -16.77
N CYS A 412 -21.31 2.12 -17.17
CA CYS A 412 -21.19 2.55 -18.57
C CYS A 412 -20.47 1.48 -19.40
N PRO A 413 -21.14 0.88 -20.41
CA PRO A 413 -20.49 -0.11 -21.27
C PRO A 413 -19.59 0.55 -22.35
N LYS A 414 -19.60 1.88 -22.46
CA LYS A 414 -18.93 2.61 -23.54
C LYS A 414 -17.46 2.83 -23.22
N LEU A 415 -16.63 2.21 -24.05
CA LEU A 415 -15.24 2.59 -24.28
C LEU A 415 -15.22 3.77 -25.26
N THR A 416 -14.90 4.98 -24.78
CA THR A 416 -14.76 6.14 -25.64
C THR A 416 -13.62 7.02 -25.16
N ASN A 417 -12.88 7.59 -26.12
CA ASN A 417 -11.79 8.53 -25.88
C ASN A 417 -12.31 9.97 -25.77
N GLU A 418 -13.60 10.19 -26.08
CA GLU A 418 -14.26 11.49 -25.97
C GLU A 418 -15.00 11.56 -24.64
N LEU A 419 -14.34 12.13 -23.63
CA LEU A 419 -14.91 12.32 -22.31
C LEU A 419 -15.06 13.80 -21.98
N LEU A 420 -16.22 14.12 -21.44
CA LEU A 420 -16.56 15.40 -20.86
C LEU A 420 -16.05 15.46 -19.43
N LYS A 421 -15.37 16.55 -19.10
CA LYS A 421 -14.91 16.83 -17.75
C LYS A 421 -16.07 17.35 -16.89
N CYS A 422 -16.15 16.93 -15.64
CA CYS A 422 -17.11 17.48 -14.69
C CYS A 422 -16.78 18.96 -14.41
N GLY A 423 -17.74 19.85 -14.64
CA GLY A 423 -17.54 21.29 -14.50
C GLY A 423 -17.35 21.79 -13.06
N GLY A 424 -17.76 21.02 -12.05
CA GLY A 424 -17.55 21.38 -10.63
C GLY A 424 -16.15 20.99 -10.16
N CYS A 425 -15.87 19.69 -10.08
CA CYS A 425 -14.60 19.20 -9.53
C CYS A 425 -13.40 19.35 -10.47
N ASP A 426 -13.59 19.30 -11.79
CA ASP A 426 -12.52 19.18 -12.79
C ASP A 426 -11.65 17.90 -12.69
N THR A 427 -12.05 16.92 -11.88
CA THR A 427 -11.26 15.71 -11.59
C THR A 427 -11.91 14.42 -12.05
N THR A 428 -13.12 14.47 -12.61
CA THR A 428 -13.90 13.31 -13.04
C THR A 428 -14.40 13.48 -14.48
N TYR A 429 -14.44 12.40 -15.25
CA TYR A 429 -14.74 12.44 -16.68
C TYR A 429 -15.87 11.46 -17.05
N TYR A 430 -16.74 11.89 -17.96
CA TYR A 430 -17.93 11.15 -18.37
C TYR A 430 -18.11 11.20 -19.88
N CYS A 431 -18.54 10.11 -20.51
CA CYS A 431 -18.86 10.14 -21.94
C CYS A 431 -20.11 10.95 -22.28
N SER A 432 -20.91 11.33 -21.27
CA SER A 432 -22.15 12.09 -21.44
C SER A 432 -22.64 12.66 -20.11
N THR A 433 -23.48 13.69 -20.18
CA THR A 433 -24.22 14.22 -19.03
C THR A 433 -25.14 13.20 -18.39
N ALA A 434 -25.66 12.22 -19.16
CA ALA A 434 -26.43 11.11 -18.61
C ALA A 434 -25.59 10.22 -17.68
N CYS A 435 -24.34 9.92 -18.06
CA CYS A 435 -23.43 9.17 -17.19
C CYS A 435 -23.01 9.96 -15.96
N GLN A 436 -22.81 11.28 -16.09
CA GLN A 436 -22.56 12.15 -14.94
C GLN A 436 -23.73 12.13 -13.96
N LYS A 437 -24.98 12.24 -14.45
CA LYS A 437 -26.18 12.20 -13.61
C LYS A 437 -26.37 10.85 -12.93
N ALA A 438 -26.06 9.75 -13.62
CA ALA A 438 -26.14 8.41 -13.06
C ALA A 438 -25.11 8.17 -11.94
N ASP A 439 -23.94 8.80 -12.03
CA ASP A 439 -22.87 8.74 -11.04
C ASP A 439 -23.01 9.80 -9.92
N TRP A 440 -23.96 10.74 -10.06
CA TRP A 440 -24.04 11.95 -9.23
C TRP A 440 -24.19 11.64 -7.74
N GLU A 441 -24.94 10.59 -7.38
CA GLU A 441 -25.14 10.22 -5.98
C GLU A 441 -23.83 9.89 -5.27
N GLY A 442 -22.92 9.16 -5.93
CA GLY A 442 -21.58 8.87 -5.41
C GLY A 442 -20.59 10.02 -5.61
N HIS A 443 -20.74 10.80 -6.68
CA HIS A 443 -19.81 11.86 -7.03
C HIS A 443 -20.03 13.18 -6.27
N LYS A 444 -21.26 13.50 -5.88
CA LYS A 444 -21.67 14.83 -5.38
C LYS A 444 -20.81 15.33 -4.22
N ALA A 445 -20.53 14.49 -3.23
CA ALA A 445 -19.74 14.87 -2.06
C ALA A 445 -18.34 15.35 -2.46
N ILE A 446 -17.67 14.57 -3.33
CA ILE A 446 -16.36 14.92 -3.89
C ILE A 446 -16.46 16.19 -4.72
N CYS A 447 -17.53 16.33 -5.51
CA CYS A 447 -17.71 17.48 -6.38
C CYS A 447 -17.75 18.80 -5.61
N LEU A 448 -18.58 18.84 -4.56
CA LEU A 448 -18.77 20.02 -3.72
C LEU A 448 -17.51 20.36 -2.91
N GLU A 449 -16.80 19.36 -2.42
CA GLU A 449 -15.55 19.56 -1.66
C GLU A 449 -14.42 20.11 -2.53
N MET A 450 -14.31 19.64 -3.78
CA MET A 450 -13.36 20.20 -4.73
C MET A 450 -13.75 21.63 -5.15
N GLU A 451 -15.05 21.91 -5.24
CA GLU A 451 -15.58 23.21 -5.64
C GLU A 451 -15.41 24.28 -4.54
N SER A 452 -15.69 23.96 -3.27
CA SER A 452 -15.51 24.87 -2.14
C SER A 452 -14.06 25.34 -2.01
N ARG A 453 -13.11 24.41 -2.11
CA ARG A 453 -11.67 24.69 -2.01
C ARG A 453 -11.10 25.49 -3.18
N LYS A 454 -11.78 25.49 -4.35
CA LYS A 454 -11.43 26.39 -5.46
C LYS A 454 -11.82 27.84 -5.17
N ALA A 455 -12.91 28.06 -4.43
CA ALA A 455 -13.40 29.38 -4.08
C ALA A 455 -12.53 30.08 -3.02
N ASP A 456 -11.94 29.30 -2.10
CA ASP A 456 -11.13 29.81 -0.98
C ASP A 456 -9.64 30.02 -1.30
N ALA A 457 -9.22 29.84 -2.56
CA ALA A 457 -7.83 29.97 -2.97
C ALA A 457 -7.37 31.45 -2.98
N PRO A 458 -6.29 31.82 -2.27
CA PRO A 458 -5.64 33.10 -2.51
C PRO A 458 -5.04 33.10 -3.92
N LYS A 459 -5.33 34.14 -4.72
CA LYS A 459 -4.76 34.37 -6.06
C LYS A 459 -3.26 34.67 -5.93
N ALA A 460 -2.44 33.66 -5.70
CA ALA A 460 -1.00 33.84 -5.61
C ALA A 460 -0.39 33.91 -7.02
N ALA A 461 -0.10 35.14 -7.46
CA ALA A 461 0.81 35.39 -8.57
C ALA A 461 2.23 34.97 -8.15
N PHE A 462 2.63 33.75 -8.51
CA PHE A 462 4.02 33.33 -8.40
C PHE A 462 4.62 33.20 -9.80
N GLU A 463 5.11 34.32 -10.33
CA GLU A 463 6.21 34.29 -11.28
C GLU A 463 7.46 33.82 -10.54
N VAL A 464 8.06 32.71 -10.96
CA VAL A 464 9.44 32.39 -10.57
C VAL A 464 10.23 32.11 -11.84
N GLN A 465 11.22 32.98 -12.07
CA GLN A 465 12.22 32.91 -13.13
C GLN A 465 13.10 31.64 -12.97
N PRO A 466 13.31 30.83 -14.02
CA PRO A 466 13.91 29.50 -13.87
C PRO A 466 15.40 29.47 -14.27
N TRP A 467 16.35 29.73 -13.36
CA TRP A 467 17.75 29.22 -13.48
C TRP A 467 18.74 29.54 -12.33
N ALA A 468 18.35 30.21 -11.23
CA ALA A 468 19.28 30.42 -10.12
C ALA A 468 19.22 29.25 -9.13
N LEU A 469 20.12 28.27 -9.28
CA LEU A 469 20.80 27.52 -8.21
C LEU A 469 21.66 26.40 -8.84
N LEU A 470 22.68 26.82 -9.58
CA LEU A 470 23.92 26.08 -9.77
C LEU A 470 25.03 26.94 -9.16
N LYS A 471 25.43 26.62 -7.92
CA LYS A 471 26.79 26.82 -7.41
C LYS A 471 27.11 25.67 -6.46
#